data_AF-A0A523TJK3-F1
#
_entry.id   AF-A0A523TJK3-F1
#
_cell.length_a   1.000
_cell.length_b   1.000
_cell.length_c   1.000
_cell.angle_alpha   90.00
_cell.angle_beta   90.00
_cell.angle_gamma   90.00
#
_symmetry.space_group_name_H-M   'P 1'
#
loop_
_entity.id
_entity.type
_entity.pdbx_description
1 polymer ?
#
loop_
_entity_poly.entity_id
_entity_poly.type
_entity_poly.pdbx_seq_one_letter_code
_entity_poly.pdbx_strand_id
1 'polypeptide(L)'
;MKPNPVMGKLGLSDTDRAIIFHADDIGMCQGSLSAYDDLISFGLLSSAATIVPGPWFPGVGMYYRNHPEKEKLDIGVHLTLTS
;
A
#
# COMPACT_ATOMS: atom_id res chain seq x y z
N MET A 1 26.31 12.55 8.77
CA MET A 1 25.89 11.61 7.69
C MET A 1 25.54 12.44 6.47
N LYS A 2 25.81 11.94 5.26
CA LYS A 2 25.38 12.62 4.03
C LYS A 2 23.86 12.44 3.86
N PRO A 3 23.08 13.49 3.59
CA PRO A 3 21.63 13.37 3.38
C PRO A 3 21.28 12.46 2.19
N ASN A 4 20.10 11.82 2.23
CA ASN A 4 19.62 11.02 1.12
C ASN A 4 19.29 11.96 -0.07
N PRO A 5 19.92 11.80 -1.25
CA PRO A 5 19.73 12.70 -2.39
C PRO A 5 18.31 12.70 -2.97
N VAL A 6 17.46 11.75 -2.58
CA VAL A 6 16.06 11.69 -2.99
C VAL A 6 15.20 12.72 -2.23
N MET A 7 15.59 13.14 -1.02
CA MET A 7 14.79 14.06 -0.20
C MET A 7 14.47 15.36 -0.92
N GLY A 8 15.49 16.04 -1.46
CA GLY A 8 15.30 17.28 -2.22
C GLY A 8 14.49 17.09 -3.51
N LYS A 9 14.56 15.90 -4.14
CA LYS A 9 13.72 15.59 -5.32
C LYS A 9 12.24 15.43 -4.96
N LEU A 10 11.95 15.03 -3.72
CA LEU A 10 10.60 14.94 -3.17
C LEU A 10 10.13 16.26 -2.52
N GLY A 11 10.93 17.33 -2.58
CA GLY A 11 10.62 18.62 -1.95
C GLY A 11 10.80 18.65 -0.43
N LEU A 12 11.52 17.67 0.13
CA LEU A 12 11.81 17.56 1.56
C LEU A 12 13.18 18.16 1.89
N SER A 13 13.33 18.65 3.12
CA SER A 13 14.61 19.14 3.65
C SER A 13 15.58 17.99 3.97
N ASP A 14 16.87 18.31 4.06
CA ASP A 14 17.92 17.35 4.46
C ASP A 14 17.76 16.83 5.90
N THR A 15 16.94 17.51 6.71
CA THR A 15 16.67 17.16 8.10
C THR A 15 15.31 16.51 8.31
N ASP A 16 14.46 16.47 7.28
CA ASP A 16 13.14 15.86 7.37
C ASP A 16 13.25 14.34 7.53
N ARG A 17 12.24 13.76 8.16
CA ARG A 17 12.07 12.30 8.23
C ARG A 17 10.82 11.94 7.44
N ALA A 18 11.01 11.19 6.38
CA ALA A 18 9.92 10.65 5.58
C ALA A 18 9.71 9.16 5.90
N ILE A 19 8.45 8.74 5.91
CA ILE A 19 8.04 7.34 6.05
C ILE A 19 6.91 7.07 5.07
N ILE A 20 6.92 5.88 4.50
CA ILE A 20 5.79 5.32 3.74
C ILE A 20 5.32 4.12 4.55
N PHE A 21 4.10 4.19 5.06
CA PHE A 21 3.48 3.04 5.71
C PHE A 21 2.86 2.17 4.61
N HIS A 22 3.45 1.00 4.42
CA HIS A 22 3.11 0.07 3.36
C HIS A 22 2.52 -1.22 3.93
N ALA A 23 1.40 -1.67 3.40
CA ALA A 23 0.82 -2.97 3.72
C ALA A 23 1.07 -3.99 2.58
N ASP A 24 1.83 -5.03 2.90
CA ASP A 24 2.08 -6.15 2.00
C ASP A 24 0.97 -7.21 2.07
N ASP A 25 0.99 -8.14 1.11
CA ASP A 25 0.20 -9.38 1.07
C ASP A 25 -1.32 -9.19 1.00
N ILE A 26 -1.80 -8.02 0.58
CA ILE A 26 -3.24 -7.78 0.46
C ILE A 26 -3.84 -8.73 -0.57
N GLY A 27 -4.91 -9.43 -0.21
CA GLY A 27 -5.54 -10.44 -1.06
C GLY A 27 -5.00 -11.86 -0.87
N MET A 28 -4.03 -12.07 0.03
CA MET A 28 -3.64 -13.41 0.47
C MET A 28 -4.82 -14.14 1.15
N CYS A 29 -5.67 -13.42 1.88
CA CYS A 29 -6.91 -13.94 2.46
C CYS A 29 -7.95 -12.82 2.69
N GLN A 30 -9.17 -13.17 3.09
CA GLN A 30 -10.23 -12.20 3.47
C GLN A 30 -9.82 -11.26 4.59
N GLY A 31 -9.11 -11.79 5.59
CA GLY A 31 -8.60 -11.00 6.70
C GLY A 31 -7.64 -9.90 6.25
N SER A 32 -6.73 -10.20 5.31
CA SER A 32 -5.76 -9.21 4.80
C SER A 32 -6.43 -7.99 4.17
N LEU A 33 -7.48 -8.19 3.37
CA LEU A 33 -8.22 -7.09 2.75
C LEU A 33 -9.06 -6.31 3.77
N SER A 34 -9.67 -7.00 4.74
CA SER A 34 -10.44 -6.34 5.80
C SER A 34 -9.57 -5.46 6.68
N ALA A 35 -8.41 -5.97 7.10
CA ALA A 35 -7.45 -5.22 7.90
C ALA A 35 -6.89 -4.01 7.13
N TYR A 36 -6.64 -4.16 5.83
CA TYR A 36 -6.24 -3.04 4.98
C TYR A 36 -7.29 -1.94 4.93
N ASP A 37 -8.57 -2.30 4.74
CA ASP A 37 -9.68 -1.34 4.71
C ASP A 37 -9.80 -0.56 6.03
N ASP A 38 -9.70 -1.26 7.17
CA ASP A 38 -9.72 -0.63 8.49
C ASP A 38 -8.55 0.36 8.67
N LEU A 39 -7.34 -0.03 8.25
CA LEU A 39 -6.13 0.78 8.43
C LEU A 39 -6.05 1.98 7.48
N ILE A 40 -6.56 1.84 6.26
CA ILE A 40 -6.74 2.97 5.32
C ILE A 40 -7.81 3.93 5.84
N SER A 41 -8.94 3.40 6.31
CA SER A 41 -10.02 4.21 6.87
C SER A 41 -9.59 4.99 8.12
N PHE A 42 -8.70 4.41 8.93
CA PHE A 42 -8.08 5.08 10.06
C PHE A 42 -7.04 6.15 9.64
N GLY A 43 -6.55 6.10 8.40
CA GLY A 43 -5.58 7.05 7.85
C GLY A 43 -4.12 6.75 8.21
N LEU A 44 -3.80 5.51 8.62
CA LEU A 44 -2.42 5.11 8.96
C LEU A 44 -1.60 4.72 7.73
N LEU A 45 -2.22 4.02 6.77
CA LEU A 45 -1.55 3.53 5.58
C LEU A 45 -1.59 4.57 4.46
N SER A 46 -0.53 4.60 3.65
CA SER A 46 -0.45 5.43 2.44
C SER A 46 -0.06 4.64 1.19
N SER A 47 0.25 3.35 1.33
CA SER A 47 0.64 2.47 0.24
C SER A 47 0.33 1.01 0.59
N ALA A 48 0.11 0.17 -0.41
CA ALA A 48 -0.07 -1.27 -0.26
C ALA A 48 0.33 -2.03 -1.53
N ALA A 49 0.45 -3.35 -1.43
CA ALA A 49 0.65 -4.21 -2.58
C ALA A 49 -0.17 -5.50 -2.47
N THR A 50 -0.75 -5.93 -3.60
CA THR A 50 -1.59 -7.14 -3.66
C THR A 50 -0.88 -8.31 -4.30
N ILE A 51 -1.06 -9.51 -3.73
CA ILE A 51 -0.57 -10.76 -4.32
C ILE A 51 -1.59 -11.22 -5.38
N VAL A 52 -1.25 -11.05 -6.66
CA VAL A 52 -2.10 -11.44 -7.80
C VAL A 52 -2.52 -12.93 -7.80
N PRO A 53 -1.63 -13.91 -7.52
CA PRO A 53 -2.05 -15.31 -7.41
C PRO A 53 -2.81 -15.65 -6.12
N GLY A 54 -2.95 -14.69 -5.18
CA GLY A 54 -3.64 -14.90 -3.91
C GLY A 54 -5.13 -15.17 -4.13
N PRO A 55 -5.75 -16.04 -3.31
CA PRO A 55 -7.14 -16.47 -3.52
C PRO A 55 -8.11 -15.29 -3.54
N TRP A 56 -7.78 -14.20 -2.85
CA TRP A 56 -8.63 -13.02 -2.67
C TRP A 56 -8.24 -11.78 -3.46
N PHE A 57 -7.31 -11.91 -4.41
CA PHE A 57 -7.02 -10.88 -5.38
C PHE A 57 -8.28 -10.33 -6.11
N PRO A 58 -9.27 -11.15 -6.54
CA PRO A 58 -10.50 -10.61 -7.13
C PRO A 58 -11.27 -9.68 -6.18
N GLY A 59 -11.24 -9.97 -4.87
CA GLY A 59 -11.83 -9.14 -3.83
C GLY A 59 -11.13 -7.78 -3.74
N VAL A 60 -9.80 -7.75 -3.83
CA VAL A 60 -9.01 -6.50 -3.86
C VAL A 60 -9.38 -5.66 -5.08
N GLY A 61 -9.49 -6.27 -6.26
CA GLY A 61 -9.89 -5.57 -7.48
C GLY A 61 -11.34 -5.05 -7.46
N MET A 62 -12.25 -5.73 -6.76
CA MET A 62 -13.61 -5.24 -6.52
C MET A 62 -13.63 -4.09 -5.52
N TYR A 63 -12.91 -4.24 -4.40
CA TYR A 63 -12.74 -3.21 -3.38
C TYR A 63 -12.23 -1.92 -4.01
N TYR A 64 -11.10 -1.97 -4.74
CA TYR A 64 -10.50 -0.80 -5.37
C TYR A 64 -11.46 -0.08 -6.34
N ARG A 65 -12.15 -0.84 -7.22
CA ARG A 65 -13.06 -0.24 -8.21
C ARG A 65 -14.27 0.47 -7.57
N ASN A 66 -14.73 -0.04 -6.43
CA ASN A 66 -15.92 0.47 -5.74
C ASN A 66 -15.58 1.49 -4.64
N HIS A 67 -14.30 1.69 -4.31
CA HIS A 67 -13.92 2.60 -3.23
C HIS A 67 -14.20 4.06 -3.64
N PRO A 68 -14.90 4.85 -2.79
CA PRO A 68 -15.32 6.22 -3.14
C PRO A 68 -14.13 7.15 -3.41
N GLU A 69 -13.00 6.90 -2.74
CA GLU A 69 -11.76 7.66 -2.91
C GLU A 69 -10.66 6.83 -3.57
N LYS A 70 -11.00 5.95 -4.52
CA LYS A 70 -10.04 5.04 -5.19
C LYS A 70 -8.78 5.71 -5.75
N GLU A 71 -8.86 6.97 -6.15
CA GLU A 71 -7.71 7.76 -6.64
C GLU A 71 -6.67 8.05 -5.55
N LYS A 72 -7.06 7.93 -4.27
CA LYS A 72 -6.16 8.06 -3.11
C LYS A 72 -5.60 6.70 -2.65
N LEU A 73 -6.09 5.59 -3.21
CA LEU A 73 -5.57 4.26 -2.90
C LEU A 73 -4.34 4.00 -3.77
N ASP A 74 -3.18 3.89 -3.12
CA ASP A 74 -1.95 3.39 -3.75
C ASP A 74 -1.82 1.89 -3.51
N ILE A 75 -2.19 1.08 -4.51
CA ILE A 75 -2.09 -0.38 -4.48
C ILE A 75 -1.23 -0.87 -5.65
N GLY A 76 -0.03 -1.33 -5.34
CA GLY A 76 0.90 -1.97 -6.27
C GLY A 76 0.70 -3.49 -6.39
N VAL A 77 1.62 -4.14 -7.11
CA VAL A 77 1.66 -5.60 -7.26
C VAL A 77 2.79 -6.18 -6.41
N HIS A 78 2.45 -7.07 -5.50
CA HIS A 78 3.42 -7.84 -4.71
C HIS A 78 3.78 -9.10 -5.50
N LEU A 79 4.91 -9.08 -6.19
CA LEU A 79 5.38 -10.21 -6.99
C LEU A 79 5.83 -11.35 -6.10
N THR A 80 5.25 -12.54 -6.26
CA THR A 80 5.64 -13.73 -5.52
C THR A 80 6.26 -14.78 -6.43
N LEU A 81 7.36 -15.38 -5.97
CA LEU A 81 7.99 -16.56 -6.59
C LEU A 81 8.02 -17.75 -5.61
N THR A 82 7.41 -17.57 -4.44
CA THR A 82 7.37 -18.48 -3.30
C THR A 82 5.97 -18.48 -2.70
N SER A 83 5.65 -19.52 -1.92
CA SER A 83 4.37 -19.71 -1.23
C SER A 83 4.56 -19.95 0.25
#